data_AF-A0A968TWL7-F1
#
_entry.id   AF-A0A968TWL7-F1
#
_cell.length_a   1.000
_cell.length_b   1.000
_cell.length_c   1.000
_cell.angle_alpha   90.00
_cell.angle_beta   90.00
_cell.angle_gamma   90.00
#
_symmetry.space_group_name_H-M   'P 1'
#
loop_
_entity.id
_entity.type
_entity.pdbx_description
1 polymer ?
#
loop_
_entity_poly.entity_id
_entity_poly.type
_entity_poly.pdbx_seq_one_letter_code
_entity_poly.pdbx_strand_id
1 'polypeptide(L)'
;MYLTPKVAGSWNLHVLTQHIDLDYFVLFSSVASVLGTPGQGSYAAANAFLDALARYRQAQGLAALSINWGIWADTGGMAISLGHWVDRLIERGISTFSSKEGLATLERLLQCDVAQVGVMPFDAQRWQQFYPGARIPYLSMLVQPADTETAAPSLREELLAVPAGRRRRTLLETYLREQVAQVLRYPAAQIAVDVPFATMGFDSLMAVEFANRVSTDSTLPMAATLIWTYPTVEALAVYLAERMGVSLDEEATAAQAASSSSTVQPSVVGEGLDDLLTRIAGLSDNEIGNLLERTTRL
;
A
#
# COMPACT_ATOMS: atom_id res chain seq x y z
N MET A 1 14.83 -11.64 13.55
CA MET A 1 15.89 -11.44 14.57
C MET A 1 15.41 -10.71 15.84
N TYR A 2 14.34 -9.90 15.80
CA TYR A 2 13.86 -9.12 16.97
C TYR A 2 13.12 -9.90 18.06
N LEU A 3 12.55 -11.06 17.72
CA LEU A 3 11.66 -11.81 18.63
C LEU A 3 12.42 -12.35 19.85
N THR A 4 13.49 -13.10 19.61
CA THR A 4 14.22 -13.80 20.67
C THR A 4 14.73 -12.88 21.78
N PRO A 5 15.47 -11.79 21.51
CA PRO A 5 16.01 -10.97 22.60
C PRO A 5 14.92 -10.26 23.40
N LYS A 6 13.85 -9.75 22.76
CA LYS A 6 12.75 -9.08 23.48
C LYS A 6 11.93 -10.08 24.28
N VAL A 7 11.50 -11.18 23.66
CA VAL A 7 10.63 -12.17 24.31
C VAL A 7 11.38 -12.91 25.40
N ALA A 8 12.50 -13.57 25.08
CA ALA A 8 13.24 -14.35 26.06
C ALA A 8 13.87 -13.46 27.14
N GLY A 9 14.42 -12.30 26.77
CA GLY A 9 15.04 -11.37 27.72
C GLY A 9 14.04 -10.85 28.76
N SER A 10 12.89 -10.34 28.30
CA SER A 10 11.87 -9.82 29.21
C SER A 10 11.19 -10.92 30.03
N TRP A 11 10.99 -12.12 29.46
CA TRP A 11 10.47 -13.27 30.19
C TRP A 11 11.43 -13.72 31.30
N ASN A 12 12.73 -13.82 31.00
CA ASN A 12 13.75 -14.15 31.99
C ASN A 12 13.78 -13.11 33.11
N LEU A 13 13.75 -11.81 32.78
CA LEU A 13 13.65 -10.74 33.78
C LEU A 13 12.37 -10.87 34.59
N HIS A 14 11.25 -11.25 34.00
CA HIS A 14 10.01 -11.46 34.74
C HIS A 14 10.19 -12.57 35.78
N VAL A 15 10.60 -13.78 35.35
CA VAL A 15 10.77 -14.95 36.22
C VAL A 15 11.77 -14.67 37.35
N LEU A 16 12.91 -14.06 37.02
CA LEU A 16 13.98 -13.80 37.98
C LEU A 16 13.64 -12.71 38.99
N THR A 17 12.63 -11.88 38.74
CA THR A 17 12.26 -10.76 39.61
C THR A 17 10.88 -10.91 40.27
N GLN A 18 10.15 -12.02 40.09
CA GLN A 18 8.81 -12.20 40.66
C GLN A 18 8.76 -12.08 42.19
N HIS A 19 9.87 -12.39 42.86
CA HIS A 19 10.01 -12.38 44.31
C HIS A 19 10.68 -11.10 44.84
N ILE A 20 10.99 -10.14 43.96
CA ILE A 20 11.62 -8.87 44.30
C ILE A 20 10.55 -7.79 44.24
N ASP A 21 10.44 -7.02 45.32
CA ASP A 21 9.58 -5.84 45.38
C ASP A 21 10.22 -4.69 44.60
N LEU A 22 9.99 -4.67 43.29
CA LEU A 22 10.52 -3.66 42.38
C LEU A 22 9.63 -2.42 42.40
N ASP A 23 10.25 -1.24 42.53
CA ASP A 23 9.57 0.03 42.30
C ASP A 23 9.06 0.13 40.84
N TYR A 24 9.88 -0.32 39.88
CA TYR A 24 9.57 -0.22 38.46
C TYR A 24 10.06 -1.44 37.66
N PHE A 25 9.25 -1.86 36.68
CA PHE A 25 9.64 -2.80 35.63
C PHE A 25 9.20 -2.23 34.29
N VAL A 26 10.10 -1.51 33.60
CA VAL A 26 9.76 -0.75 32.39
C VAL A 26 10.20 -1.50 31.13
N LEU A 27 9.25 -1.75 30.23
CA LEU A 27 9.46 -2.40 28.95
C LEU A 27 9.40 -1.37 27.83
N PHE A 28 10.51 -1.23 27.09
CA PHE A 28 10.61 -0.33 25.96
C PHE A 28 10.07 -1.03 24.71
N SER A 29 8.79 -0.81 24.45
CA SER A 29 8.05 -1.29 23.28
C SER A 29 8.05 -0.23 22.17
N SER A 30 7.27 -0.46 21.10
CA SER A 30 7.16 0.45 19.96
C SER A 30 5.71 0.61 19.51
N VAL A 31 5.37 1.79 19.00
CA VAL A 31 4.06 2.06 18.35
C VAL A 31 3.75 1.11 17.20
N ALA A 32 4.75 0.45 16.62
CA ALA A 32 4.59 -0.60 15.60
C ALA A 32 3.71 -1.78 16.05
N SER A 33 3.62 -2.04 17.36
CA SER A 33 2.73 -3.08 17.93
C SER A 33 1.25 -2.67 17.99
N VAL A 34 0.97 -1.35 17.94
CA VAL A 34 -0.38 -0.78 18.05
C VAL A 34 -0.92 -0.38 16.69
N LEU A 35 -0.13 0.38 15.92
CA LEU A 35 -0.53 0.86 14.59
C LEU A 35 -0.18 -0.14 13.48
N GLY A 36 0.64 -1.14 13.77
CA GLY A 36 1.24 -1.99 12.76
C GLY A 36 2.37 -1.28 12.02
N THR A 37 3.21 -2.07 11.35
CA THR A 37 4.24 -1.55 10.44
C THR A 37 4.42 -2.56 9.31
N PRO A 38 4.02 -2.22 8.07
CA PRO A 38 4.18 -3.12 6.93
C PRO A 38 5.61 -3.63 6.79
N GLY A 39 5.77 -4.93 6.53
CA GLY A 39 7.09 -5.58 6.43
C GLY A 39 7.79 -5.86 7.76
N GLN A 40 7.26 -5.40 8.90
CA GLN A 40 7.88 -5.51 10.22
C GLN A 40 7.06 -6.39 11.19
N GLY A 41 6.37 -7.43 10.68
CA GLY A 41 5.47 -8.27 11.48
C GLY A 41 6.15 -8.94 12.69
N SER A 42 7.39 -9.43 12.52
CA SER A 42 8.15 -10.01 13.64
C SER A 42 8.54 -8.97 14.70
N TYR A 43 8.84 -7.73 14.29
CA TYR A 43 9.12 -6.63 15.21
C TYR A 43 7.86 -6.21 15.96
N ALA A 44 6.72 -6.07 15.26
CA ALA A 44 5.44 -5.75 15.87
C ALA A 44 5.02 -6.82 16.90
N ALA A 45 5.14 -8.11 16.55
CA ALA A 45 4.82 -9.22 17.46
C ALA A 45 5.73 -9.26 18.71
N ALA A 46 7.03 -9.00 18.54
CA ALA A 46 7.95 -8.95 19.67
C ALA A 46 7.61 -7.82 20.66
N ASN A 47 7.16 -6.67 20.16
CA ASN A 47 6.73 -5.54 20.98
C ASN A 47 5.34 -5.80 21.61
N ALA A 48 4.41 -6.41 20.87
CA ALA A 48 3.12 -6.82 21.41
C ALA A 48 3.26 -7.84 22.57
N PHE A 49 4.28 -8.70 22.53
CA PHE A 49 4.61 -9.56 23.67
C PHE A 49 4.99 -8.76 24.91
N LEU A 50 5.81 -7.71 24.77
CA LEU A 50 6.17 -6.85 25.91
C LEU A 50 4.94 -6.17 26.51
N ASP A 51 4.04 -5.69 25.66
CA ASP A 51 2.79 -5.06 26.07
C ASP A 51 1.89 -6.03 26.85
N ALA A 52 1.78 -7.27 26.36
CA ALA A 52 1.06 -8.33 27.04
C ALA A 52 1.72 -8.73 28.36
N LEU A 53 3.06 -8.79 28.41
CA LEU A 53 3.81 -9.12 29.62
C LEU A 53 3.60 -8.07 30.72
N ALA A 54 3.56 -6.78 30.36
CA ALA A 54 3.29 -5.72 31.33
C ALA A 54 1.90 -5.87 31.97
N ARG A 55 0.87 -6.10 31.15
CA ARG A 55 -0.49 -6.38 31.65
C ARG A 55 -0.54 -7.64 32.51
N TYR A 56 0.15 -8.70 32.10
CA TYR A 56 0.23 -9.97 32.84
C TYR A 56 0.88 -9.80 34.21
N ARG A 57 1.95 -9.00 34.31
CA ARG A 57 2.61 -8.68 35.59
C ARG A 57 1.70 -7.85 36.50
N GLN A 58 1.07 -6.80 35.99
CA GLN A 58 0.14 -5.99 36.79
C GLN A 58 -1.05 -6.82 37.31
N ALA A 59 -1.58 -7.75 36.52
CA ALA A 59 -2.66 -8.66 36.95
C ALA A 59 -2.24 -9.59 38.12
N GLN A 60 -0.95 -9.76 38.36
CA GLN A 60 -0.40 -10.48 39.52
C GLN A 60 0.02 -9.55 40.67
N GLY A 61 -0.31 -8.26 40.59
CA GLY A 61 0.11 -7.25 41.57
C GLY A 61 1.60 -6.88 41.49
N LEU A 62 2.28 -7.22 40.38
CA LEU A 62 3.70 -6.90 40.19
C LEU A 62 3.86 -5.63 39.37
N ALA A 63 4.84 -4.80 39.73
CA ALA A 63 5.20 -3.61 38.96
C ALA A 63 5.50 -3.96 37.50
N ALA A 64 4.93 -3.17 36.60
CA ALA A 64 5.12 -3.27 35.15
C ALA A 64 4.54 -2.06 34.41
N LEU A 65 5.28 -1.57 33.41
CA LEU A 65 4.85 -0.55 32.47
C LEU A 65 5.48 -0.85 31.09
N SER A 66 4.66 -1.03 30.06
CA SER A 66 5.12 -1.05 28.67
C SER A 66 4.90 0.32 28.03
N ILE A 67 5.94 0.86 27.39
CA ILE A 67 5.86 2.14 26.68
C ILE A 67 6.06 1.88 25.19
N ASN A 68 5.03 2.11 24.39
CA ASN A 68 5.10 2.02 22.94
C ASN A 68 5.68 3.33 22.40
N TRP A 69 7.00 3.39 22.26
CA TRP A 69 7.68 4.59 21.77
C TRP A 69 7.53 4.77 20.26
N GLY A 70 7.34 6.03 19.85
CA GLY A 70 7.47 6.50 18.48
C GLY A 70 8.93 6.64 18.05
N ILE A 71 9.18 7.51 17.08
CA ILE A 71 10.50 7.65 16.45
C ILE A 71 11.33 8.69 17.20
N TRP A 72 12.46 8.27 17.75
CA TRP A 72 13.43 9.17 18.41
C TRP A 72 14.33 9.83 17.37
N ALA A 73 14.42 11.16 17.41
CA ALA A 73 15.12 11.99 16.41
C ALA A 73 16.65 12.01 16.56
N ASP A 74 17.15 11.94 17.80
CA ASP A 74 18.55 12.26 18.13
C ASP A 74 19.56 11.20 17.66
N THR A 75 20.85 11.55 17.73
CA THR A 75 21.98 10.70 17.35
C THR A 75 21.99 9.37 18.10
N GLY A 76 21.93 8.26 17.35
CA GLY A 76 21.79 6.90 17.87
C GLY A 76 20.34 6.42 18.01
N GLY A 77 19.36 7.29 17.75
CA GLY A 77 17.93 6.99 17.76
C GLY A 77 17.43 6.25 16.52
N MET A 78 16.15 5.84 16.58
CA MET A 78 15.49 5.07 15.52
C MET A 78 15.41 5.82 14.18
N ALA A 79 15.44 7.16 14.20
CA ALA A 79 15.44 7.95 12.97
C ALA A 79 16.66 7.66 12.07
N ILE A 80 17.83 7.44 12.65
CA ILE A 80 19.06 7.16 11.86
C ILE A 80 18.99 5.80 11.20
N SER A 81 18.50 4.77 11.91
CA SER A 81 18.37 3.43 11.34
C SER A 81 17.25 3.33 10.30
N LEU A 82 16.24 4.20 10.41
CA LEU A 82 15.17 4.32 9.43
C LEU A 82 15.59 5.17 8.21
N GLY A 83 16.53 6.09 8.35
CA GLY A 83 17.01 6.94 7.24
C GLY A 83 15.84 7.65 6.53
N HIS A 84 15.78 7.52 5.21
CA HIS A 84 14.72 8.12 4.37
C HIS A 84 13.31 7.57 4.65
N TRP A 85 13.16 6.50 5.45
CA TRP A 85 11.84 6.05 5.91
C TRP A 85 11.20 7.01 6.92
N VAL A 86 11.98 7.87 7.59
CA VAL A 86 11.45 8.85 8.54
C VAL A 86 10.55 9.86 7.83
N ASP A 87 10.96 10.38 6.67
CA ASP A 87 10.16 11.33 5.90
C ASP A 87 8.82 10.73 5.48
N ARG A 88 8.82 9.44 5.10
CA ARG A 88 7.58 8.70 4.79
C ARG A 88 6.65 8.59 6.00
N LEU A 89 7.18 8.42 7.21
CA LEU A 89 6.37 8.33 8.41
C LEU A 89 5.81 9.71 8.81
N ILE A 90 6.60 10.77 8.65
CA ILE A 90 6.18 12.17 8.87
C ILE A 90 5.04 12.57 7.92
N GLU A 91 5.18 12.24 6.63
CA GLU A 91 4.12 12.45 5.62
C GLU A 91 2.83 11.68 5.94
N ARG A 92 2.91 10.62 6.74
CA ARG A 92 1.78 9.79 7.18
C ARG A 92 1.28 10.12 8.59
N GLY A 93 1.71 11.25 9.15
CA GLY A 93 1.25 11.74 10.44
C GLY A 93 1.97 11.15 11.66
N ILE A 94 3.10 10.46 11.48
CA ILE A 94 3.93 9.95 12.58
C ILE A 94 5.25 10.72 12.59
N SER A 95 5.38 11.68 13.50
CA SER A 95 6.56 12.54 13.59
C SER A 95 7.58 12.04 14.61
N THR A 96 8.77 12.60 14.55
CA THR A 96 9.85 12.32 15.50
C THR A 96 9.75 13.21 16.73
N PHE A 97 10.37 12.77 17.84
CA PHE A 97 10.55 13.58 19.04
C PHE A 97 11.98 13.43 19.58
N SER A 98 12.41 14.39 20.38
CA SER A 98 13.74 14.45 20.98
C SER A 98 13.87 13.54 22.21
N SER A 99 15.09 13.18 22.57
CA SER A 99 15.35 12.39 23.79
C SER A 99 14.96 13.14 25.05
N LYS A 100 15.03 14.48 25.03
CA LYS A 100 14.58 15.33 26.12
C LYS A 100 13.07 15.19 26.36
N GLU A 101 12.27 15.18 25.29
CA GLU A 101 10.83 14.96 25.37
C GLU A 101 10.50 13.52 25.81
N GLY A 102 11.26 12.54 25.32
CA GLY A 102 11.13 11.14 25.71
C GLY A 102 11.40 10.91 27.21
N LEU A 103 12.49 11.45 27.73
CA LEU A 103 12.86 11.35 29.15
C LEU A 103 11.85 12.07 30.05
N ALA A 104 11.44 13.28 29.69
CA ALA A 104 10.40 14.00 30.44
C ALA A 104 9.06 13.25 30.46
N THR A 105 8.74 12.54 29.38
CA THR A 105 7.54 11.69 29.32
C THR A 105 7.70 10.44 30.17
N LEU A 106 8.87 9.79 30.15
CA LEU A 106 9.16 8.64 31.01
C LEU A 106 8.98 8.99 32.49
N GLU A 107 9.54 10.11 32.96
CA GLU A 107 9.40 10.56 34.35
C GLU A 107 7.94 10.70 34.79
N ARG A 108 7.08 11.21 33.90
CA ARG A 108 5.64 11.33 34.16
C ARG A 108 4.95 9.96 34.18
N LEU A 109 5.31 9.08 33.25
CA LEU A 109 4.69 7.75 33.14
C LEU A 109 5.04 6.83 34.31
N LEU A 110 6.22 6.98 34.91
CA LEU A 110 6.59 6.25 36.12
C LEU A 110 5.65 6.56 37.31
N GLN A 111 4.95 7.69 37.28
CA GLN A 111 3.99 8.09 38.32
C GLN A 111 2.55 7.67 38.00
N CYS A 112 2.31 7.03 36.85
CA CYS A 112 0.98 6.62 36.40
C CYS A 112 0.74 5.13 36.67
N ASP A 113 -0.46 4.79 37.13
CA ASP A 113 -0.88 3.41 37.31
C ASP A 113 -1.51 2.84 36.03
N VAL A 114 -0.66 2.54 35.05
CA VAL A 114 -1.07 2.04 33.73
C VAL A 114 -0.12 0.95 33.24
N ALA A 115 -0.67 -0.14 32.69
CA ALA A 115 0.16 -1.23 32.17
C ALA A 115 0.84 -0.91 30.83
N GLN A 116 0.22 -0.06 30.01
CA GLN A 116 0.65 0.21 28.65
C GLN A 116 0.28 1.63 28.21
N VAL A 117 1.24 2.35 27.63
CA VAL A 117 1.00 3.68 27.03
C VAL A 117 1.78 3.86 25.74
N GLY A 118 1.13 4.43 24.72
CA GLY A 118 1.80 4.87 23.49
C GLY A 118 2.27 6.32 23.58
N VAL A 119 3.49 6.58 23.14
CA VAL A 119 4.11 7.91 23.15
C VAL A 119 4.67 8.23 21.77
N MET A 120 4.00 9.10 21.04
CA MET A 120 4.45 9.63 19.76
C MET A 120 3.75 10.97 19.45
N PRO A 121 4.43 11.92 18.80
CA PRO A 121 3.76 12.98 18.07
C PRO A 121 2.94 12.37 16.92
N PHE A 122 1.63 12.61 16.94
CA PHE A 122 0.70 11.92 16.05
C PHE A 122 -0.37 12.87 15.48
N ASP A 123 -0.44 12.92 14.15
CA ASP A 123 -1.48 13.58 13.38
C ASP A 123 -2.47 12.50 12.89
N ALA A 124 -3.53 12.30 13.68
CA ALA A 124 -4.53 11.26 13.42
C ALA A 124 -5.28 11.48 12.09
N GLN A 125 -5.50 12.74 11.70
CA GLN A 125 -6.21 13.08 10.47
C GLN A 125 -5.38 12.70 9.26
N ARG A 126 -4.10 13.11 9.23
CA ARG A 126 -3.17 12.75 8.16
C ARG A 126 -2.96 11.24 8.08
N TRP A 127 -2.87 10.57 9.22
CA TRP A 127 -2.76 9.12 9.28
C TRP A 127 -3.99 8.42 8.68
N GLN A 128 -5.21 8.87 9.03
CA GLN A 128 -6.45 8.28 8.49
C GLN A 128 -6.60 8.52 6.98
N GLN A 129 -6.21 9.69 6.47
CA GLN A 129 -6.20 9.99 5.04
C GLN A 129 -5.30 9.03 4.26
N PHE A 130 -4.16 8.65 4.84
CA PHE A 130 -3.22 7.73 4.21
C PHE A 130 -3.63 6.25 4.34
N TYR A 131 -4.34 5.90 5.43
CA TYR A 131 -4.81 4.55 5.70
C TYR A 131 -6.34 4.48 5.86
N PRO A 132 -7.13 4.77 4.80
CA PRO A 132 -8.59 4.89 4.90
C PRO A 132 -9.28 3.57 5.28
N GLY A 133 -8.65 2.43 4.96
CA GLY A 133 -9.14 1.09 5.35
C GLY A 133 -8.75 0.67 6.78
N ALA A 134 -7.84 1.38 7.44
CA ALA A 134 -7.39 1.04 8.78
C ALA A 134 -8.41 1.53 9.82
N ARG A 135 -9.25 0.61 10.30
CA ARG A 135 -10.24 0.89 11.33
C ARG A 135 -9.62 0.66 12.72
N ILE A 136 -9.12 1.72 13.33
CA ILE A 136 -8.74 1.71 14.76
C ILE A 136 -9.86 2.44 15.54
N PRO A 137 -10.74 1.73 16.27
CA PRO A 137 -11.92 2.32 16.91
C PRO A 137 -11.61 3.46 17.89
N TYR A 138 -10.41 3.49 18.46
CA TYR A 138 -10.00 4.56 19.38
C TYR A 138 -9.51 5.81 18.63
N LEU A 139 -9.03 5.69 17.39
CA LEU A 139 -8.60 6.84 16.60
C LEU A 139 -9.77 7.64 16.03
N SER A 140 -10.95 7.02 15.85
CA SER A 140 -12.14 7.76 15.42
C SER A 140 -12.62 8.80 16.45
N MET A 141 -12.11 8.75 17.69
CA MET A 141 -12.34 9.79 18.70
C MET A 141 -11.40 11.00 18.55
N LEU A 142 -10.28 10.81 17.85
CA LEU A 142 -9.24 11.82 17.64
C LEU A 142 -9.35 12.52 16.29
N VAL A 143 -10.08 11.91 15.35
CA VAL A 143 -10.33 12.51 14.03
C VAL A 143 -11.70 13.16 14.06
N GLN A 144 -11.73 14.48 13.85
CA GLN A 144 -13.00 15.15 13.61
C GLN A 144 -13.56 14.63 12.29
N PRO A 145 -14.88 14.35 12.18
CA PRO A 145 -15.48 14.14 10.87
C PRO A 145 -15.14 15.36 10.04
N ALA A 146 -14.43 15.16 8.92
CA ALA A 146 -14.16 16.25 8.02
C ALA A 146 -15.51 16.83 7.62
N ASP A 147 -15.75 18.11 7.93
CA ASP A 147 -16.72 18.89 7.18
C ASP A 147 -16.33 18.70 5.72
N THR A 148 -17.27 18.26 4.90
CA THR A 148 -17.13 18.17 3.44
C THR A 148 -16.89 19.57 2.89
N GLU A 149 -15.71 20.13 3.11
CA GLU A 149 -15.19 21.26 2.37
C GLU A 149 -15.02 20.77 0.94
N THR A 150 -15.77 21.40 0.05
CA THR A 150 -15.74 21.30 -1.42
C THR A 150 -14.73 20.27 -1.92
N ALA A 151 -15.21 19.03 -2.08
CA ALA A 151 -14.43 17.96 -2.67
C ALA A 151 -13.83 18.50 -3.98
N ALA A 152 -12.50 18.43 -4.09
CA ALA A 152 -11.84 18.62 -5.37
C ALA A 152 -12.53 17.68 -6.38
N PRO A 153 -12.72 18.12 -7.65
CA PRO A 153 -13.38 17.29 -8.64
C PRO A 153 -12.69 15.92 -8.69
N SER A 154 -13.50 14.86 -8.66
CA SER A 154 -12.97 13.50 -8.73
C SER A 154 -12.19 13.33 -10.03
N LEU A 155 -11.16 12.48 -10.03
CA LEU A 155 -10.37 12.19 -11.24
C LEU A 155 -11.27 11.84 -12.45
N ARG A 156 -12.40 11.18 -12.18
CA ARG A 156 -13.42 10.86 -13.19
C ARG A 156 -14.06 12.10 -13.81
N GLU A 157 -14.43 13.09 -13.01
CA GLU A 157 -15.03 14.35 -13.48
C GLU A 157 -14.02 15.15 -14.32
N GLU A 158 -12.77 15.20 -13.89
CA GLU A 158 -11.69 15.84 -14.65
C GLU A 158 -11.47 15.18 -16.01
N LEU A 159 -11.49 13.85 -16.06
CA LEU A 159 -11.37 13.09 -17.30
C LEU A 159 -12.56 13.32 -18.25
N LEU A 160 -13.78 13.40 -17.71
CA LEU A 160 -14.99 13.64 -18.52
C LEU A 160 -15.07 15.08 -19.06
N ALA A 161 -14.45 16.05 -18.38
CA ALA A 161 -14.35 17.43 -18.86
C ALA A 161 -13.44 17.57 -20.10
N VAL A 162 -12.56 16.60 -20.35
CA VAL A 162 -11.71 16.53 -21.55
C VAL A 162 -12.37 15.63 -22.59
N PRO A 163 -12.40 16.00 -23.89
CA PRO A 163 -12.91 15.12 -24.95
C PRO A 163 -12.22 13.76 -24.97
N ALA A 164 -12.98 12.71 -25.32
CA ALA A 164 -12.43 11.36 -25.50
C ALA A 164 -11.34 11.36 -26.59
N GLY A 165 -10.42 10.40 -26.51
CA GLY A 165 -9.26 10.32 -27.40
C GLY A 165 -7.94 10.67 -26.71
N ARG A 166 -6.95 11.05 -27.53
CA ARG A 166 -5.55 11.19 -27.09
C ARG A 166 -5.37 12.09 -25.87
N ARG A 167 -6.10 13.22 -25.80
CA ARG A 167 -5.95 14.20 -24.71
C ARG A 167 -6.36 13.63 -23.35
N ARG A 168 -7.47 12.89 -23.30
CA ARG A 168 -7.96 12.24 -22.08
C ARG A 168 -7.03 11.10 -21.64
N ARG A 169 -6.54 10.30 -22.59
CA ARG A 169 -5.52 9.26 -22.31
C ARG A 169 -4.25 9.88 -21.71
N THR A 170 -3.72 10.93 -22.33
CA THR A 170 -2.53 11.63 -21.81
C THR A 170 -2.77 12.21 -20.41
N LEU A 171 -3.97 12.74 -20.11
CA LEU A 171 -4.30 13.22 -18.77
C LEU A 171 -4.19 12.10 -17.72
N LEU A 172 -4.81 10.95 -17.99
CA LEU A 172 -4.78 9.80 -17.06
C LEU A 172 -3.37 9.22 -16.90
N GLU A 173 -2.62 9.08 -17.99
CA GLU A 173 -1.23 8.64 -17.95
C GLU A 173 -0.35 9.62 -17.17
N THR A 174 -0.57 10.93 -17.32
CA THR A 174 0.17 11.96 -16.58
C THR A 174 -0.11 11.87 -15.09
N TYR A 175 -1.38 11.75 -14.70
CA TYR A 175 -1.77 11.52 -13.31
C TYR A 175 -1.07 10.28 -12.73
N LEU A 176 -1.12 9.15 -13.44
CA LEU A 176 -0.47 7.92 -12.95
C LEU A 176 1.05 8.05 -12.85
N ARG A 177 1.70 8.74 -13.80
CA ARG A 177 3.13 9.05 -13.74
C ARG A 177 3.47 9.90 -12.53
N GLU A 178 2.63 10.85 -12.15
CA GLU A 178 2.82 11.66 -10.94
C GLU A 178 2.73 10.80 -9.68
N GLN A 179 1.76 9.88 -9.61
CA GLN A 179 1.65 8.96 -8.47
C GLN A 179 2.87 8.02 -8.39
N VAL A 180 3.31 7.46 -9.52
CA VAL A 180 4.52 6.64 -9.63
C VAL A 180 5.77 7.43 -9.20
N ALA A 181 5.90 8.66 -9.69
CA ALA A 181 6.99 9.57 -9.36
C ALA A 181 7.05 9.89 -7.88
N GLN A 182 5.91 10.10 -7.23
CA GLN A 182 5.85 10.34 -5.79
C GLN A 182 6.25 9.11 -4.97
N VAL A 183 5.96 7.89 -5.46
CA VAL A 183 6.38 6.63 -4.81
C VAL A 183 7.87 6.37 -5.01
N LEU A 184 8.38 6.57 -6.23
CA LEU A 184 9.79 6.35 -6.56
C LEU A 184 10.72 7.51 -6.16
N ARG A 185 10.17 8.69 -5.88
CA ARG A 185 10.91 9.97 -5.67
C ARG A 185 11.77 10.36 -6.87
N TYR A 186 11.29 10.06 -8.07
CA TYR A 186 11.88 10.49 -9.34
C TYR A 186 11.02 11.58 -10.00
N PRO A 187 11.59 12.45 -10.85
CA PRO A 187 10.80 13.38 -11.63
C PRO A 187 9.80 12.63 -12.52
N ALA A 188 8.52 13.02 -12.50
CA ALA A 188 7.47 12.40 -13.32
C ALA A 188 7.81 12.36 -14.82
N ALA A 189 8.56 13.37 -15.30
CA ALA A 189 9.07 13.45 -16.67
C ALA A 189 9.97 12.26 -17.07
N GLN A 190 10.61 11.59 -16.11
CA GLN A 190 11.50 10.44 -16.35
C GLN A 190 10.78 9.09 -16.29
N ILE A 191 9.52 9.05 -15.85
CA ILE A 191 8.72 7.84 -15.80
C ILE A 191 8.19 7.52 -17.21
N ALA A 192 8.70 6.46 -17.82
CA ALA A 192 8.21 5.95 -19.09
C ALA A 192 6.86 5.23 -18.91
N VAL A 193 5.94 5.39 -19.86
CA VAL A 193 4.56 4.87 -19.73
C VAL A 193 4.44 3.39 -20.09
N ASP A 194 5.39 2.87 -20.86
CA ASP A 194 5.46 1.54 -21.46
C ASP A 194 6.45 0.61 -20.75
N VAL A 195 7.20 1.12 -19.77
CA VAL A 195 8.15 0.33 -19.00
C VAL A 195 7.43 -0.36 -17.83
N PRO A 196 7.73 -1.65 -17.57
CA PRO A 196 7.14 -2.35 -16.43
C PRO A 196 7.54 -1.73 -15.08
N PHE A 197 6.59 -1.63 -14.14
CA PHE A 197 6.84 -1.12 -12.77
C PHE A 197 7.98 -1.87 -12.07
N ALA A 198 8.06 -3.18 -12.24
CA ALA A 198 9.13 -4.03 -11.68
C ALA A 198 10.53 -3.52 -12.09
N THR A 199 10.69 -3.15 -13.36
CA THR A 199 11.95 -2.68 -13.95
C THR A 199 12.32 -1.28 -13.45
N MET A 200 11.33 -0.48 -13.04
CA MET A 200 11.54 0.82 -12.39
C MET A 200 11.90 0.70 -10.91
N GLY A 201 11.93 -0.51 -10.34
CA GLY A 201 12.25 -0.76 -8.94
C GLY A 201 11.04 -0.79 -8.00
N PHE A 202 9.82 -0.97 -8.51
CA PHE A 202 8.67 -1.21 -7.62
C PHE A 202 8.84 -2.51 -6.83
N ASP A 203 8.74 -2.40 -5.51
CA ASP A 203 8.63 -3.54 -4.60
C ASP A 203 7.17 -3.75 -4.12
N SER A 204 6.96 -4.80 -3.32
CA SER A 204 5.63 -5.15 -2.80
C SER A 204 5.02 -4.10 -1.88
N LEU A 205 5.83 -3.26 -1.22
CA LEU A 205 5.34 -2.22 -0.32
C LEU A 205 5.01 -0.95 -1.10
N MET A 206 5.81 -0.60 -2.09
CA MET A 206 5.53 0.46 -3.06
C MET A 206 4.24 0.18 -3.83
N ALA A 207 3.96 -1.08 -4.17
CA ALA A 207 2.71 -1.51 -4.81
C ALA A 207 1.48 -1.16 -3.97
N VAL A 208 1.54 -1.41 -2.66
CA VAL A 208 0.44 -1.13 -1.73
C VAL A 208 0.28 0.38 -1.55
N GLU A 209 1.39 1.11 -1.41
CA GLU A 209 1.37 2.57 -1.31
C GLU A 209 0.76 3.23 -2.54
N PHE A 210 1.20 2.82 -3.73
CA PHE A 210 0.66 3.31 -5.00
C PHE A 210 -0.84 2.99 -5.14
N ALA A 211 -1.24 1.75 -4.86
CA ALA A 211 -2.65 1.35 -4.94
C ALA A 211 -3.54 2.16 -3.98
N ASN A 212 -3.08 2.44 -2.77
CA ASN A 212 -3.83 3.27 -1.82
C ASN A 212 -4.01 4.70 -2.34
N ARG A 213 -2.95 5.32 -2.88
CA ARG A 213 -3.01 6.68 -3.44
C ARG A 213 -4.01 6.78 -4.58
N VAL A 214 -3.89 5.88 -5.56
CA VAL A 214 -4.81 5.84 -6.71
C VAL A 214 -6.24 5.55 -6.26
N SER A 215 -6.44 4.69 -5.24
CA SER A 215 -7.79 4.41 -4.73
C SER A 215 -8.47 5.64 -4.15
N THR A 216 -7.71 6.48 -3.44
CA THR A 216 -8.23 7.71 -2.83
C THR A 216 -8.72 8.70 -3.89
N ASP A 217 -7.92 8.97 -4.92
CA ASP A 217 -8.26 9.99 -5.91
C ASP A 217 -9.27 9.51 -6.97
N SER A 218 -9.21 8.21 -7.33
CA SER A 218 -10.13 7.62 -8.30
C SER A 218 -11.46 7.18 -7.70
N THR A 219 -11.58 7.17 -6.36
CA THR A 219 -12.72 6.61 -5.60
C THR A 219 -13.02 5.13 -5.91
N LEU A 220 -12.07 4.42 -6.54
CA LEU A 220 -12.18 3.00 -6.89
C LEU A 220 -11.27 2.15 -5.99
N PRO A 221 -11.70 0.97 -5.54
CA PRO A 221 -10.82 0.07 -4.81
C PRO A 221 -9.73 -0.49 -5.74
N MET A 222 -8.46 -0.18 -5.46
CA MET A 222 -7.30 -0.75 -6.15
C MET A 222 -6.63 -1.81 -5.30
N ALA A 223 -6.54 -3.04 -5.83
CA ALA A 223 -5.70 -4.07 -5.26
C ALA A 223 -4.24 -3.83 -5.67
N ALA A 224 -3.31 -3.97 -4.72
CA ALA A 224 -1.87 -3.84 -4.99
C ALA A 224 -1.36 -4.83 -6.05
N THR A 225 -2.03 -5.97 -6.24
CA THR A 225 -1.68 -6.96 -7.26
C THR A 225 -1.93 -6.49 -8.69
N LEU A 226 -2.74 -5.43 -8.89
CA LEU A 226 -3.05 -4.90 -10.22
C LEU A 226 -1.81 -4.37 -10.94
N ILE A 227 -0.77 -3.95 -10.22
CA ILE A 227 0.50 -3.53 -10.84
C ILE A 227 1.24 -4.69 -11.50
N TRP A 228 0.87 -5.94 -11.21
CA TRP A 228 1.45 -7.13 -11.85
C TRP A 228 0.61 -7.57 -13.04
N THR A 229 -0.72 -7.45 -12.92
CA THR A 229 -1.66 -7.73 -14.02
C THR A 229 -1.59 -6.68 -15.13
N TYR A 230 -1.42 -5.42 -14.75
CA TYR A 230 -1.29 -4.27 -15.63
C TYR A 230 0.06 -3.61 -15.35
N PRO A 231 1.16 -4.16 -15.90
CA PRO A 231 2.51 -3.87 -15.43
C PRO A 231 3.07 -2.52 -15.86
N THR A 232 2.35 -1.76 -16.68
CA THR A 232 2.80 -0.46 -17.19
C THR A 232 1.76 0.62 -16.87
N VAL A 233 2.18 1.89 -16.91
CA VAL A 233 1.27 3.03 -16.73
C VAL A 233 0.17 3.01 -17.80
N GLU A 234 0.54 2.71 -19.05
CA GLU A 234 -0.41 2.61 -20.15
C GLU A 234 -1.46 1.52 -19.92
N ALA A 235 -1.04 0.31 -19.54
CA ALA A 235 -1.97 -0.80 -19.29
C ALA A 235 -2.90 -0.49 -18.11
N LEU A 236 -2.38 0.16 -17.06
CA LEU A 236 -3.16 0.53 -15.90
C LEU A 236 -4.14 1.67 -16.19
N ALA A 237 -3.76 2.62 -17.04
CA ALA A 237 -4.64 3.71 -17.49
C ALA A 237 -5.88 3.16 -18.20
N VAL A 238 -5.70 2.19 -19.10
CA VAL A 238 -6.83 1.52 -19.79
C VAL A 238 -7.75 0.85 -18.79
N TYR A 239 -7.20 0.03 -17.89
CA TYR A 239 -7.99 -0.66 -16.87
C TYR A 239 -8.78 0.31 -15.96
N LEU A 240 -8.15 1.40 -15.52
CA LEU A 240 -8.80 2.41 -14.68
C LEU A 240 -9.92 3.13 -15.43
N ALA A 241 -9.70 3.48 -16.70
CA ALA A 241 -10.71 4.15 -17.50
C ALA A 241 -11.94 3.26 -17.72
N GLU A 242 -11.74 1.98 -18.02
CA GLU A 242 -12.83 0.99 -18.11
C GLU A 242 -13.61 0.89 -16.79
N ARG A 243 -12.90 0.79 -15.66
CA ARG A 243 -13.51 0.74 -14.32
C ARG A 243 -14.27 2.00 -13.94
N MET A 244 -13.84 3.17 -14.42
CA MET A 244 -14.53 4.45 -14.22
C MET A 244 -15.69 4.66 -15.20
N GLY A 245 -15.85 3.80 -16.21
CA GLY A 245 -16.82 3.99 -17.29
C GLY A 245 -16.49 5.22 -18.14
N VAL A 246 -15.20 5.47 -18.38
CA VAL A 246 -14.68 6.59 -19.15
C VAL A 246 -14.04 6.06 -20.43
N SER A 247 -14.56 6.43 -21.60
CA SER A 247 -13.94 6.04 -22.88
C SER A 247 -12.64 6.80 -23.10
N LEU A 248 -11.54 6.09 -23.37
CA LEU A 248 -10.27 6.71 -23.80
C LEU A 248 -10.18 6.88 -25.33
N ASP A 249 -11.02 6.17 -26.08
CA ASP A 249 -11.01 6.20 -27.53
C ASP A 249 -11.97 7.28 -28.05
N GLU A 250 -11.61 7.91 -29.17
CA GLU A 250 -12.53 8.83 -29.85
C GLU A 250 -13.77 8.05 -30.28
N GLU A 251 -14.96 8.53 -29.88
CA GLU A 251 -16.17 8.08 -30.56
C GLU A 251 -16.00 8.45 -32.03
N ALA A 252 -15.96 7.43 -32.90
CA ALA A 252 -15.94 7.58 -34.34
C ALA A 252 -17.30 8.15 -34.81
N THR A 253 -17.57 9.42 -34.51
CA THR A 253 -18.85 10.05 -34.83
C THR A 253 -18.69 10.91 -36.08
N ALA A 254 -19.30 10.40 -37.17
CA ALA A 254 -19.79 11.15 -38.33
C ALA A 254 -18.84 11.58 -39.47
N ALA A 255 -17.81 10.80 -39.82
CA ALA A 255 -17.05 10.99 -41.08
C ALA A 255 -17.15 9.82 -42.09
N GLN A 256 -17.70 8.65 -41.71
CA GLN A 256 -17.79 7.47 -42.59
C GLN A 256 -19.19 7.18 -43.17
N ALA A 257 -20.22 7.94 -42.79
CA ALA A 257 -21.57 7.82 -43.37
C ALA A 257 -21.74 8.54 -44.72
N ALA A 258 -20.76 9.34 -45.16
CA ALA A 258 -20.81 10.10 -46.42
C ALA A 258 -20.02 9.45 -47.57
N SER A 259 -19.31 8.35 -47.34
CA SER A 259 -18.45 7.69 -48.33
C SER A 259 -18.95 6.31 -48.80
N SER A 260 -20.13 5.88 -48.36
CA SER A 260 -20.76 4.62 -48.75
C SER A 260 -21.99 4.80 -49.65
N SER A 261 -21.89 5.70 -50.64
CA SER A 261 -22.76 5.70 -51.83
C SER A 261 -21.92 5.60 -53.10
N SER A 262 -21.29 4.44 -53.30
CA SER A 262 -20.87 4.02 -54.63
C SER A 262 -21.01 2.50 -54.75
N THR A 263 -21.96 2.14 -55.60
CA THR A 263 -22.41 0.81 -55.95
C THR A 263 -21.33 0.05 -56.73
N VAL A 264 -20.83 -1.08 -56.20
CA VAL A 264 -20.26 -2.17 -57.00
C VAL A 264 -20.69 -3.51 -56.39
N GLN A 265 -21.40 -4.30 -57.20
CA GLN A 265 -21.86 -5.67 -56.92
C GLN A 265 -20.75 -6.72 -57.21
N PRO A 266 -20.94 -7.98 -56.81
CA PRO A 266 -19.91 -8.76 -56.11
C PRO A 266 -19.04 -9.64 -57.01
N SER A 267 -17.86 -10.01 -56.51
CA SER A 267 -17.16 -11.22 -56.97
C SER A 267 -16.75 -12.06 -55.76
N VAL A 268 -17.09 -13.34 -55.86
CA VAL A 268 -16.88 -14.43 -54.90
C VAL A 268 -15.53 -15.06 -55.18
N VAL A 269 -14.66 -15.19 -54.17
CA VAL A 269 -13.84 -16.39 -53.88
C VAL A 269 -13.54 -16.36 -52.37
N GLY A 270 -14.10 -17.30 -51.63
CA GLY A 270 -13.72 -17.60 -50.26
C GLY A 270 -12.76 -18.79 -50.25
N GLU A 271 -11.73 -18.72 -49.40
CA GLU A 271 -10.99 -19.88 -48.90
C GLU A 271 -10.06 -19.41 -47.77
N GLY A 272 -10.15 -20.05 -46.59
CA GLY A 272 -9.15 -19.87 -45.53
C GLY A 272 -9.66 -19.60 -44.12
N LEU A 273 -10.67 -20.33 -43.63
CA LEU A 273 -10.82 -20.56 -42.17
C LEU A 273 -11.62 -21.83 -41.84
N ASP A 274 -12.60 -22.18 -42.68
CA ASP A 274 -13.38 -23.40 -42.51
C ASP A 274 -12.56 -24.69 -42.79
N ASP A 275 -11.56 -24.61 -43.66
CA ASP A 275 -10.64 -25.73 -43.96
C ASP A 275 -9.62 -25.98 -42.83
N LEU A 276 -9.33 -24.95 -42.02
CA LEU A 276 -8.48 -25.05 -40.82
C LEU A 276 -9.24 -25.63 -39.62
N LEU A 277 -10.53 -25.29 -39.48
CA LEU A 277 -11.38 -25.81 -38.40
C LEU A 277 -11.83 -27.26 -38.64
N THR A 278 -11.95 -27.68 -39.91
CA THR A 278 -12.26 -29.08 -40.27
C THR A 278 -11.06 -30.02 -40.03
N ARG A 279 -9.81 -29.52 -40.10
CA ARG A 279 -8.60 -30.29 -39.77
C ARG A 279 -8.34 -30.48 -38.27
N ILE A 280 -8.96 -29.69 -37.41
CA ILE A 280 -8.79 -29.79 -35.95
C ILE A 280 -9.86 -30.67 -35.30
N ALA A 281 -11.02 -30.83 -35.94
CA ALA A 281 -12.11 -31.67 -35.43
C ALA A 281 -11.98 -33.19 -35.72
N GLY A 282 -10.90 -33.62 -36.38
CA GLY A 282 -10.70 -35.01 -36.81
C GLY A 282 -9.53 -35.76 -36.19
N LEU A 283 -8.79 -35.16 -35.24
CA LEU A 283 -7.63 -35.80 -34.62
C LEU A 283 -8.07 -36.73 -33.48
N SER A 284 -7.62 -37.98 -33.53
CA SER A 284 -7.89 -38.97 -32.47
C SER A 284 -6.97 -38.76 -31.27
N ASP A 285 -7.42 -39.15 -30.07
CA ASP A 285 -6.69 -38.98 -28.79
C ASP A 285 -5.25 -39.56 -28.79
N ASN A 286 -4.91 -40.45 -29.73
CA ASN A 286 -3.58 -41.02 -29.86
C ASN A 286 -2.55 -40.10 -30.56
N GLU A 287 -2.96 -39.01 -31.21
CA GLU A 287 -2.02 -38.07 -31.86
C GLU A 287 -1.62 -36.88 -30.97
N ILE A 288 -2.38 -36.62 -29.90
CA ILE A 288 -2.05 -35.60 -28.89
C ILE A 288 -0.91 -36.10 -27.96
N GLY A 289 -0.81 -37.41 -27.74
CA GLY A 289 0.26 -38.01 -26.94
C GLY A 289 1.66 -37.83 -27.52
N ASN A 290 1.81 -37.89 -28.85
CA ASN A 290 3.12 -37.76 -29.51
C ASN A 290 3.65 -36.31 -29.61
N LEU A 291 2.82 -35.31 -29.33
CA LEU A 291 3.23 -33.91 -29.29
C LEU A 291 3.75 -33.46 -27.91
N LEU A 292 3.49 -34.22 -26.85
CA LEU A 292 3.94 -33.91 -25.49
C LEU A 292 5.27 -34.57 -25.10
N GLU A 293 5.75 -35.58 -25.83
CA GLU A 293 7.09 -36.18 -25.59
C GLU A 293 8.24 -35.41 -26.27
N ARG A 294 7.96 -34.47 -27.17
CA ARG A 294 8.99 -33.66 -27.85
C ARG A 294 9.41 -32.39 -27.13
N THR A 295 8.77 -32.04 -26.01
CA THR A 295 9.04 -30.81 -25.24
C THR A 295 9.77 -31.04 -23.91
N THR A 296 10.16 -32.28 -23.58
CA THR A 296 10.88 -32.62 -22.34
C THR A 296 12.39 -32.87 -22.51
N ARG A 297 13.02 -32.23 -23.50
CA ARG A 297 14.48 -32.02 -23.51
C ARG A 297 14.81 -30.66 -24.11
N LEU A 298 14.90 -29.66 -23.24
CA LEU A 298 15.93 -28.61 -23.21
C LEU A 298 15.80 -27.85 -21.88
#